data_AF-A0A2E0MWD6-F1
#
_entry.id   AF-A0A2E0MWD6-F1
#
_cell.length_a   1.000
_cell.length_b   1.000
_cell.length_c   1.000
_cell.angle_alpha   90.00
_cell.angle_beta   90.00
_cell.angle_gamma   90.00
#
_symmetry.space_group_name_H-M   'P 1'
#
loop_
_entity.id
_entity.type
_entity.pdbx_description
1 polymer ?
#
loop_
_entity_poly.entity_id
_entity_poly.type
_entity_poly.pdbx_seq_one_letter_code
_entity_poly.pdbx_strand_id
1 'polypeptide(L)'
;MRSEDYFSTWVNVKFSNGSELYFNQARHWKNIKAKCYQEDIEITSVDLQFRSHCENVYSGSGCGVYLVPTVVGEMGGVSRECITVGVIDEDTVRKKIWTTPEIIEDKSYEDNIENCFEEALVYKNDKRQN
;
A
#
# COMPACT_ATOMS: atom_id res chain seq x y z
N MET A 1 -10.89 -12.42 21.98
CA MET A 1 -9.96 -11.27 21.96
C MET A 1 -9.15 -11.40 20.68
N ARG A 2 -9.53 -10.70 19.60
CA ARG A 2 -8.74 -10.72 18.36
C ARG A 2 -7.42 -10.04 18.67
N SER A 3 -6.36 -10.84 18.79
CA SER A 3 -4.99 -10.34 18.87
C SER A 3 -4.73 -9.45 17.65
N GLU A 4 -4.02 -8.35 17.86
CA GLU A 4 -3.66 -7.33 16.88
C GLU A 4 -3.52 -7.91 15.45
N ASP A 5 -4.13 -7.28 14.43
CA ASP A 5 -4.14 -7.77 13.05
C ASP A 5 -2.71 -7.76 12.45
N TYR A 6 -1.96 -8.83 12.69
CA TYR A 6 -0.61 -9.09 12.15
C TYR A 6 -0.72 -9.85 10.83
N PHE A 7 -0.15 -9.28 9.78
CA PHE A 7 0.11 -9.99 8.53
C PHE A 7 1.40 -10.78 8.65
N SER A 8 1.45 -11.94 8.00
CA SER A 8 2.70 -12.69 7.84
C SER A 8 3.67 -12.00 6.87
N THR A 9 3.15 -11.15 5.99
CA THR A 9 3.91 -10.33 5.04
C THR A 9 4.31 -8.99 5.66
N TRP A 10 5.57 -8.64 5.50
CA TRP A 10 6.11 -7.32 5.83
C TRP A 10 5.93 -6.37 4.65
N VAL A 11 5.61 -5.12 4.96
CA VAL A 11 5.62 -3.99 4.03
C VAL A 11 6.82 -3.14 4.37
N ASN A 12 7.69 -2.93 3.38
CA ASN A 12 8.82 -2.02 3.46
C ASN A 12 8.56 -0.80 2.56
N VAL A 13 8.46 0.37 3.17
CA VAL A 13 8.26 1.64 2.48
C VAL A 13 9.55 2.44 2.55
N LYS A 14 10.13 2.75 1.39
CA LYS A 14 11.32 3.61 1.30
C LYS A 14 10.90 5.04 0.97
N PHE A 15 11.56 5.99 1.61
CA PHE A 15 11.25 7.41 1.46
C PHE A 15 12.36 8.17 0.73
N SER A 16 12.04 9.37 0.24
CA SER A 16 12.97 10.25 -0.48
C SER A 16 14.16 10.74 0.36
N ASN A 17 14.03 10.77 1.69
CA ASN A 17 15.11 11.09 2.62
C ASN A 17 16.06 9.91 2.91
N GLY A 18 15.85 8.75 2.27
CA GLY A 18 16.63 7.53 2.49
C GLY A 18 16.23 6.72 3.72
N SER A 19 15.25 7.19 4.51
CA SER A 19 14.68 6.39 5.59
C SER A 19 13.75 5.29 5.07
N GLU A 20 13.54 4.26 5.88
CA GLU A 20 12.69 3.13 5.57
C GLU A 20 11.74 2.84 6.74
N LEU A 21 10.52 2.42 6.42
CA LEU A 21 9.54 1.97 7.42
C LEU A 21 9.13 0.53 7.11
N TYR A 22 9.38 -0.33 8.09
CA TYR A 22 9.00 -1.74 8.06
C TYR A 22 7.82 -1.97 8.99
N PHE A 23 6.75 -2.57 8.47
CA PHE A 23 5.61 -2.94 9.29
C PHE A 23 4.88 -4.15 8.74
N ASN A 24 4.20 -4.87 9.62
CA ASN A 24 3.34 -6.00 9.27
C ASN A 24 1.97 -5.90 9.99
N GLN A 25 1.63 -4.72 10.50
CA GLN A 25 0.37 -4.47 11.19
C GLN A 25 -0.46 -3.47 10.40
N ALA A 26 -1.76 -3.75 10.27
CA ALA A 26 -2.67 -2.84 9.59
C ALA A 26 -2.60 -1.42 10.16
N ARG A 27 -2.54 -1.22 11.47
CA ARG A 27 -2.54 0.13 12.05
C ARG A 27 -1.44 1.07 11.52
N HIS A 28 -0.30 0.55 11.07
CA HIS A 28 0.83 1.37 10.64
C HIS A 28 0.61 2.03 9.27
N TRP A 29 -0.27 1.50 8.40
CA TRP A 29 -0.51 2.13 7.09
C TRP A 29 -1.08 3.56 7.23
N LYS A 30 -1.91 3.80 8.24
CA LYS A 30 -2.51 5.12 8.51
C LYS A 30 -1.47 6.18 8.88
N ASN A 31 -0.33 5.75 9.44
CA ASN A 31 0.72 6.66 9.89
C ASN A 31 1.64 7.10 8.75
N ILE A 32 1.63 6.39 7.61
CA ILE A 32 2.49 6.70 6.47
C ILE A 32 2.15 8.07 5.89
N LYS A 33 0.86 8.32 5.64
CA LYS A 33 0.37 9.62 5.15
C LYS A 33 0.82 10.73 6.11
N ALA A 34 0.53 10.59 7.41
CA ALA A 34 0.93 11.58 8.41
C ALA A 34 2.45 11.84 8.42
N LYS A 35 3.28 10.79 8.38
CA LYS A 35 4.74 10.89 8.33
C LYS A 35 5.22 11.67 7.10
N CYS A 36 4.70 11.33 5.92
CA CYS A 36 5.01 12.00 4.67
C CYS A 36 4.68 13.51 4.70
N TYR A 37 3.58 13.89 5.33
CA TYR A 37 3.18 15.29 5.49
C TYR A 37 4.01 16.02 6.55
N GLN A 38 4.30 15.39 7.69
CA GLN A 38 5.03 16.04 8.80
C GLN A 38 6.51 16.26 8.49
N GLU A 39 7.15 15.31 7.79
CA GLU A 39 8.58 15.35 7.48
C GLU A 39 8.86 15.89 6.06
N ASP A 40 7.81 16.25 5.31
CA ASP A 40 7.90 16.66 3.90
C ASP A 40 8.66 15.67 3.01
N ILE A 41 8.38 14.37 3.19
CA ILE A 41 9.01 13.27 2.45
C ILE A 41 8.01 12.52 1.58
N GLU A 42 8.53 11.84 0.57
CA GLU A 42 7.77 11.10 -0.42
C GLU A 42 8.10 9.61 -0.38
N ILE A 43 7.17 8.77 -0.80
CA ILE A 43 7.41 7.33 -0.97
C ILE A 43 8.08 7.10 -2.32
N THR A 44 9.27 6.52 -2.30
CA THR A 44 10.04 6.19 -3.50
C THR A 44 9.81 4.75 -3.94
N SER A 45 9.66 3.82 -3.00
CA SER A 45 9.32 2.43 -3.29
C SER A 45 8.49 1.78 -2.19
N VAL A 46 7.72 0.76 -2.59
CA VAL A 46 7.06 -0.17 -1.65
C VAL A 46 7.45 -1.58 -2.06
N ASP A 47 7.99 -2.32 -1.09
CA ASP A 47 8.32 -3.74 -1.23
C ASP A 47 7.42 -4.57 -0.30
N LEU A 48 6.97 -5.73 -0.77
CA LEU A 48 6.32 -6.75 0.05
C LEU A 48 7.33 -7.88 0.30
N GLN A 49 7.42 -8.35 1.54
CA GLN A 49 8.36 -9.39 1.92
C GLN A 49 7.72 -10.47 2.78
N PHE A 50 7.90 -11.73 2.38
CA PHE A 50 7.55 -12.90 3.17
C PHE A 50 8.72 -13.88 3.14
N ARG A 51 9.33 -14.11 4.30
CA ARG A 51 10.58 -14.89 4.42
C ARG A 51 11.66 -14.32 3.48
N SER A 52 12.19 -15.14 2.56
CA SER A 52 13.21 -14.73 1.59
C SER A 52 12.65 -14.16 0.29
N HIS A 53 11.33 -14.23 0.08
CA HIS A 53 10.69 -13.68 -1.11
C HIS A 53 10.38 -12.20 -0.89
N CYS A 54 10.87 -11.36 -1.78
CA CYS A 54 10.67 -9.92 -1.77
C CYS A 54 10.24 -9.47 -3.17
N GLU A 55 9.16 -8.71 -3.25
CA GLU A 55 8.66 -8.14 -4.51
C GLU A 55 8.53 -6.63 -4.39
N ASN A 56 9.09 -5.92 -5.36
CA ASN A 56 8.87 -4.48 -5.50
C ASN A 56 7.53 -4.25 -6.18
N VAL A 57 6.56 -3.74 -5.41
CA VAL A 57 5.17 -3.56 -5.87
C VAL A 57 4.87 -2.11 -6.27
N TYR A 58 5.77 -1.19 -5.94
CA TYR A 58 5.75 0.20 -6.39
C TYR A 58 7.16 0.77 -6.50
N SER A 59 7.41 1.51 -7.57
CA SER A 59 8.65 2.25 -7.80
C SER A 59 8.34 3.59 -8.49
N GLY A 60 8.25 4.64 -7.67
CA GLY A 60 8.36 6.08 -7.98
C GLY A 60 7.56 6.72 -9.12
N SER A 61 6.87 5.96 -9.97
CA SER A 61 6.13 6.47 -11.12
C SER A 61 4.71 6.87 -10.69
N GLY A 62 4.22 8.03 -11.18
CA GLY A 62 2.90 8.58 -10.84
C GLY A 62 2.92 9.75 -9.85
N CYS A 63 1.73 10.21 -9.48
CA CYS A 63 1.48 11.33 -8.56
C CYS A 63 1.53 10.91 -7.07
N GLY A 64 1.60 9.61 -6.79
CA GLY A 64 1.60 9.08 -5.43
C GLY A 64 1.30 7.59 -5.40
N VAL A 65 1.09 7.06 -4.20
CA VAL A 65 0.78 5.66 -3.95
C VAL A 65 -0.49 5.53 -3.14
N TYR A 66 -1.31 4.55 -3.50
CA TYR A 66 -2.43 4.06 -2.71
C TYR A 66 -2.00 2.77 -2.03
N LEU A 67 -2.13 2.67 -0.71
CA LEU A 67 -1.67 1.48 0.03
C LEU A 67 -2.66 1.13 1.14
N VAL A 68 -3.26 -0.05 1.07
CA VAL A 68 -4.23 -0.50 2.07
C VAL A 68 -4.28 -2.04 2.18
N PRO A 69 -4.44 -2.59 3.40
CA PRO A 69 -4.84 -3.99 3.56
C PRO A 69 -6.23 -4.23 3.01
N THR A 70 -6.44 -5.39 2.41
CA THR A 70 -7.70 -5.77 1.77
C THR A 70 -8.03 -7.22 2.05
N VAL A 71 -9.30 -7.57 1.88
CA VAL A 71 -9.77 -8.95 1.96
C VAL A 71 -10.53 -9.25 0.68
N VAL A 72 -10.13 -10.31 -0.02
CA VAL A 72 -10.84 -10.82 -1.20
C VAL A 72 -11.72 -11.97 -0.75
N GLY A 73 -13.04 -11.80 -0.86
CA GLY A 73 -14.01 -12.86 -0.58
C GLY A 73 -14.24 -13.75 -1.81
N GLU A 74 -14.24 -15.06 -1.62
CA GLU A 74 -14.60 -16.04 -2.65
C GLU A 74 -15.96 -16.66 -2.35
N MET A 75 -16.84 -16.76 -3.35
CA MET A 75 -18.14 -17.42 -3.18
C MET A 75 -17.93 -18.92 -2.90
N GLY A 76 -18.35 -19.36 -1.70
CA GLY A 76 -18.20 -20.76 -1.27
C GLY A 76 -16.79 -21.13 -0.78
N GLY A 77 -15.88 -20.16 -0.69
CA GLY A 77 -14.49 -20.35 -0.28
C GLY A 77 -14.11 -19.63 1.01
N VAL A 78 -12.83 -19.68 1.35
CA VAL A 78 -12.24 -18.92 2.46
C VAL A 78 -11.79 -17.57 1.93
N SER A 79 -12.11 -16.49 2.65
CA SER A 79 -11.61 -15.15 2.31
C SER A 79 -10.10 -15.08 2.44
N ARG A 80 -9.44 -14.37 1.52
CA ARG A 80 -7.98 -14.23 1.48
C ARG A 80 -7.59 -12.83 1.92
N GLU A 81 -6.62 -12.76 2.83
CA GLU A 81 -5.99 -11.49 3.19
C GLU A 81 -5.03 -11.07 2.09
N CYS A 82 -5.10 -9.80 1.70
CA CYS A 82 -4.36 -9.24 0.58
C CYS A 82 -3.85 -7.84 0.92
N ILE A 83 -2.86 -7.38 0.18
CA ILE A 83 -2.42 -5.99 0.20
C ILE A 83 -2.73 -5.39 -1.16
N THR A 84 -3.46 -4.27 -1.16
CA THR A 84 -3.69 -3.51 -2.39
C THR A 84 -2.71 -2.36 -2.44
N VAL A 85 -1.95 -2.31 -3.54
CA VAL A 85 -1.04 -1.22 -3.88
C VAL A 85 -1.50 -0.60 -5.18
N GLY A 86 -1.69 0.71 -5.20
CA GLY A 86 -2.09 1.45 -6.39
C GLY A 86 -1.13 2.58 -6.72
N VAL A 87 -0.97 2.84 -8.01
CA VAL A 87 -0.29 4.04 -8.50
C VAL A 87 -1.35 5.12 -8.75
N ILE A 88 -1.18 6.28 -8.12
CA ILE A 88 -2.06 7.42 -8.34
C ILE A 88 -1.63 8.13 -9.63
N ASP A 89 -2.57 8.39 -10.53
CA ASP A 89 -2.38 9.13 -11.76
C ASP A 89 -3.54 10.12 -11.94
N GLU A 90 -3.29 11.37 -11.56
CA GLU A 90 -4.28 12.46 -11.54
C GLU A 90 -5.58 12.09 -10.79
N ASP A 91 -6.64 11.73 -11.51
CA ASP A 91 -7.97 11.39 -11.00
C ASP A 91 -8.24 9.88 -10.88
N THR A 92 -7.27 9.05 -11.27
CA THR A 92 -7.38 7.58 -11.25
C THR A 92 -6.31 6.92 -10.38
N VAL A 93 -6.61 5.70 -9.95
CA VAL A 93 -5.68 4.84 -9.21
C VAL A 93 -5.62 3.48 -9.89
N ARG A 94 -4.44 3.15 -10.45
CA ARG A 94 -4.17 1.83 -11.02
C ARG A 94 -3.77 0.87 -9.90
N LYS A 95 -4.73 0.08 -9.41
CA LYS A 95 -4.63 -0.82 -8.26
C LYS A 95 -4.15 -2.21 -8.68
N LYS A 96 -3.32 -2.81 -7.85
CA LYS A 96 -2.89 -4.21 -7.88
C LYS A 96 -3.17 -4.85 -6.52
N ILE A 97 -3.84 -5.98 -6.53
CA ILE A 97 -4.11 -6.80 -5.34
C ILE A 97 -3.05 -7.89 -5.27
N TRP A 98 -2.36 -7.97 -4.13
CA TRP A 98 -1.34 -8.97 -3.86
C TRP A 98 -1.82 -9.90 -2.75
N THR A 99 -1.83 -11.21 -3.00
CA THR A 99 -2.17 -12.20 -1.99
C THR A 99 -1.11 -12.25 -0.89
N THR A 100 -1.54 -12.55 0.34
CA THR A 100 -0.63 -12.81 1.46
C THR A 100 -0.89 -14.21 2.03
N PRO A 101 0.16 -14.95 2.44
CA PRO A 101 1.57 -14.56 2.48
C PRO A 101 2.35 -14.73 1.16
N GLU A 102 1.76 -15.27 0.10
CA GLU A 102 2.49 -15.72 -1.10
C GLU A 102 3.02 -14.60 -2.00
N ILE A 103 2.54 -13.36 -1.85
CA ILE A 103 2.96 -12.19 -2.64
C ILE A 103 2.79 -12.44 -4.14
N ILE A 104 1.60 -12.90 -4.53
CA ILE A 104 1.23 -13.12 -5.94
C ILE A 104 0.22 -12.05 -6.33
N GLU A 105 0.44 -11.39 -7.47
CA GLU A 105 -0.56 -10.48 -8.04
C GLU A 105 -1.81 -11.29 -8.41
N ASP A 106 -2.94 -11.01 -7.75
CA ASP A 106 -4.22 -11.66 -8.00
C ASP A 106 -4.98 -10.95 -9.11
N LYS A 107 -5.07 -9.62 -9.02
CA LYS A 107 -5.81 -8.79 -9.96
C LYS A 107 -5.22 -7.39 -10.04
N SER A 108 -5.24 -6.82 -11.25
CA SER A 108 -5.03 -5.41 -11.49
C SER A 108 -6.26 -4.77 -12.14
N TYR A 109 -6.56 -3.54 -11.74
CA TYR A 109 -7.67 -2.75 -12.26
C TYR A 109 -7.45 -1.27 -11.99
N GLU A 110 -8.14 -0.42 -12.74
CA GLU A 110 -8.17 1.01 -12.54
C GLU A 110 -9.48 1.42 -11.85
N ASP A 111 -9.40 2.45 -11.03
CA ASP A 111 -10.55 2.97 -10.28
C ASP A 111 -10.42 4.48 -10.13
N ASN A 112 -11.55 5.18 -10.01
CA ASN A 112 -11.54 6.62 -9.76
C ASN A 112 -11.06 6.91 -8.33
N ILE A 113 -10.40 8.06 -8.15
CA ILE A 113 -9.86 8.44 -6.84
C ILE A 113 -10.95 8.64 -5.79
N GLU A 114 -12.16 9.04 -6.20
CA GLU A 114 -13.35 9.17 -5.36
C GLU A 114 -13.81 7.84 -4.74
N ASN A 115 -13.46 6.71 -5.37
CA ASN A 115 -13.76 5.37 -4.87
C ASN A 115 -12.65 4.81 -3.96
N CYS A 116 -11.62 5.60 -3.66
CA CYS A 116 -10.48 5.19 -2.83
C CYS A 116 -10.62 5.73 -1.40
N PHE A 117 -10.10 4.98 -0.43
CA PHE A 117 -10.01 5.49 0.95
C PHE A 117 -9.02 6.65 1.01
N GLU A 118 -9.49 7.82 1.44
CA GLU A 118 -8.71 9.05 1.44
C GLU A 118 -7.43 8.93 2.30
N GLU A 119 -7.50 8.21 3.41
CA GLU A 119 -6.37 8.00 4.31
C GLU A 119 -5.27 7.12 3.70
N ALA A 120 -5.62 6.31 2.69
CA ALA A 120 -4.70 5.42 2.00
C ALA A 120 -4.06 6.07 0.77
N LEU A 121 -4.53 7.25 0.36
CA LEU A 121 -3.94 8.05 -0.72
C LEU A 121 -2.75 8.87 -0.18
N VAL A 122 -1.55 8.54 -0.62
CA VAL A 122 -0.31 9.25 -0.26
C VAL A 122 0.29 9.91 -1.50
N TYR A 123 0.08 11.23 -1.62
CA TYR A 123 0.59 12.03 -2.74
C TYR A 123 2.04 12.48 -2.54
N LYS A 124 2.73 12.64 -3.67
CA LYS A 124 4.00 13.37 -3.76
C LYS A 124 3.80 14.85 -3.41
N ASN A 125 4.88 15.48 -2.94
CA ASN A 125 4.85 16.83 -2.37
C ASN A 125 4.30 17.86 -3.38
N ASP A 126 4.71 17.76 -4.64
CA ASP A 126 4.30 18.65 -5.74
C ASP A 126 2.82 18.53 -6.15
N LYS A 127 2.15 17.45 -5.72
CA LYS A 127 0.75 17.16 -6.03
C LYS A 127 -0.19 17.25 -4.82
N ARG A 128 0.33 17.55 -3.61
CA ARG A 128 -0.50 17.82 -2.43
C ARG A 128 -1.24 19.14 -2.62
N GLN A 129 -2.56 19.09 -2.78
CA GLN A 129 -3.39 20.30 -2.72
C GLN A 129 -3.65 20.64 -1.24
N ASN A 130 -3.46 21.92 -0.88
CA ASN A 130 -3.71 22.47 0.46
C ASN A 130 -5.17 22.35 0.89
#